data_AF-A0A6B3FN76-F1
#
_entry.id   AF-A0A6B3FN76-F1
#
_cell.length_a   1.000
_cell.length_b   1.000
_cell.length_c   1.000
_cell.angle_alpha   90.00
_cell.angle_beta   90.00
_cell.angle_gamma   90.00
#
_symmetry.space_group_name_H-M   'P 1'
#
loop_
_entity.id
_entity.type
_entity.pdbx_description
1 polymer ?
#
loop_
_entity_poly.entity_id
_entity_poly.type
_entity_poly.pdbx_seq_one_letter_code
_entity_poly.pdbx_strand_id
1 'polypeptide(L)'
;SPATLMLVNTRFEEGPQRNRALAVWGACGSGGLAAGALLGGLLTNAWGWEWVLFILVPLALLAAVAAPSILPADERSASDSTFDVPGALLATAGSSLLVLGLVSGP
;
A
#
# COMPACT_ATOMS: atom_id res chain seq x y z
N SER A 1 -3.31 1.44 -2.45
CA SER A 1 -1.88 1.76 -2.65
C SER A 1 -1.71 2.45 -4.01
N PRO A 2 -1.10 3.65 -4.05
CA PRO A 2 -0.94 4.43 -5.29
C PRO A 2 -0.15 3.67 -6.38
N ALA A 3 0.85 2.87 -6.00
CA ALA A 3 1.59 2.02 -6.93
C ALA A 3 0.72 0.96 -7.64
N THR A 4 -0.20 0.31 -6.92
CA THR A 4 -1.09 -0.70 -7.51
C THR A 4 -2.09 -0.09 -8.48
N LEU A 5 -2.61 1.10 -8.17
CA LEU A 5 -3.48 1.86 -9.07
C LEU A 5 -2.75 2.29 -10.35
N MET A 6 -1.48 2.70 -10.23
CA MET A 6 -0.64 3.03 -11.38
C MET A 6 -0.40 1.81 -12.27
N LEU A 7 -0.12 0.64 -11.69
CA LEU A 7 0.01 -0.62 -12.43
C LEU A 7 -1.27 -0.97 -13.20
N VAL A 8 -2.44 -0.81 -12.58
CA VAL A 8 -3.72 -1.06 -13.27
C VAL A 8 -3.94 -0.08 -14.42
N ASN A 9 -3.63 1.21 -14.22
CA ASN A 9 -3.79 2.22 -15.27
C ASN A 9 -2.79 2.10 -16.43
N THR A 10 -1.58 1.60 -16.18
CA THR A 10 -0.53 1.44 -17.20
C THR A 10 -0.63 0.12 -17.95
N ARG A 11 -1.16 -0.94 -17.31
CA ARG A 11 -1.26 -2.29 -17.91
C ARG A 11 -2.58 -2.56 -18.64
N PHE A 12 -3.64 -1.81 -18.37
CA PHE A 12 -4.94 -2.01 -19.01
C PHE A 12 -5.33 -0.77 -19.81
N GLU A 13 -5.57 -0.96 -21.11
CA GLU A 13 -6.10 0.08 -22.00
C GLU A 13 -7.46 0.60 -21.51
N GLU A 14 -7.77 1.85 -21.86
CA GLU A 14 -9.02 2.49 -21.45
C GLU A 14 -10.22 1.73 -22.01
N GLY A 15 -11.12 1.27 -21.13
CA GLY A 15 -12.31 0.53 -21.55
C GLY A 15 -12.80 -0.50 -20.53
N PRO A 16 -13.59 -1.50 -20.97
CA PRO A 16 -14.22 -2.49 -20.11
C PRO A 16 -13.23 -3.31 -19.25
N GLN A 17 -12.02 -3.56 -19.76
CA GLN A 17 -10.99 -4.31 -19.05
C GLN A 17 -10.44 -3.54 -17.83
N ARG A 18 -10.16 -2.23 -17.97
CA ARG A 18 -9.71 -1.39 -16.85
C ARG A 18 -10.79 -1.25 -15.77
N ASN A 19 -12.05 -1.08 -16.16
CA ASN A 19 -13.17 -1.03 -15.20
C ASN A 19 -13.31 -2.34 -14.42
N ARG A 20 -13.12 -3.49 -15.09
CA ARG A 20 -13.14 -4.80 -14.42
C ARG A 20 -11.95 -4.97 -13.47
N ALA A 21 -10.76 -4.55 -13.87
CA ALA A 21 -9.56 -4.59 -13.02
C ALA A 21 -9.73 -3.71 -11.77
N LEU A 22 -10.25 -2.49 -11.94
CA LEU A 22 -10.57 -1.59 -10.83
C LEU A 22 -11.68 -2.13 -9.92
N ALA A 23 -12.70 -2.78 -10.49
CA ALA A 23 -13.77 -3.40 -9.72
C ALA A 23 -13.25 -4.57 -8.86
N VAL A 24 -12.39 -5.43 -9.43
CA VAL A 24 -11.74 -6.52 -8.67
C VAL A 24 -10.82 -5.95 -7.59
N TRP A 25 -10.01 -4.94 -7.93
CA TRP A 25 -9.14 -4.27 -6.96
C TRP A 25 -9.93 -3.67 -5.79
N GLY A 26 -11.04 -2.99 -6.07
CA GLY A 26 -11.94 -2.44 -5.07
C GLY A 26 -12.62 -3.51 -4.21
N ALA A 27 -13.11 -4.58 -4.83
CA ALA A 27 -13.74 -5.71 -4.14
C ALA A 27 -12.77 -6.46 -3.22
N CYS A 28 -11.52 -6.65 -3.65
CA CYS A 28 -10.47 -7.20 -2.79
C CYS A 28 -10.20 -6.29 -1.59
N GLY A 29 -10.17 -4.96 -1.80
CA GLY A 29 -9.98 -3.99 -0.72
C GLY A 29 -11.07 -4.05 0.34
N SER A 30 -12.34 -3.98 -0.07
CA SER A 30 -13.48 -4.03 0.86
C SER A 30 -13.66 -5.41 1.50
N GLY A 31 -13.49 -6.47 0.72
CA GLY A 31 -13.57 -7.85 1.20
C GLY A 31 -12.48 -8.17 2.22
N GLY A 32 -11.24 -7.73 1.97
CA GLY A 32 -10.13 -7.89 2.90
C GLY A 32 -10.36 -7.16 4.22
N LEU A 33 -11.00 -5.99 4.19
CA LEU A 33 -11.31 -5.21 5.39
C LEU A 33 -12.38 -5.91 6.24
N ALA A 34 -13.46 -6.40 5.62
CA ALA A 34 -14.50 -7.16 6.32
C ALA A 34 -13.97 -8.49 6.87
N ALA A 35 -13.27 -9.26 6.06
CA ALA A 35 -12.67 -10.53 6.47
C ALA A 35 -11.62 -10.33 7.57
N GLY A 36 -10.78 -9.29 7.45
CA GLY A 36 -9.76 -8.94 8.43
C GLY A 36 -10.35 -8.55 9.78
N ALA A 37 -11.45 -7.81 9.81
CA ALA A 37 -12.14 -7.47 11.06
C ALA A 37 -12.71 -8.73 11.76
N LEU A 38 -13.34 -9.63 11.00
CA LEU A 38 -13.88 -10.88 11.54
C LEU A 38 -12.79 -11.82 12.04
N LEU A 39 -11.78 -12.09 11.22
CA LEU A 39 -10.67 -12.97 11.57
C LEU A 39 -9.83 -12.38 12.71
N GLY A 40 -9.57 -11.07 12.69
CA GLY A 40 -8.85 -10.37 13.74
C GLY A 40 -9.56 -10.43 15.09
N GLY A 41 -10.89 -10.27 15.10
CA GLY A 41 -11.69 -10.45 16.30
C GLY A 41 -11.63 -11.88 16.85
N LEU A 42 -11.74 -12.88 15.98
CA LEU A 42 -11.64 -14.29 16.36
C LEU A 42 -10.25 -14.63 16.92
N LEU A 43 -9.19 -14.17 16.25
CA LEU A 43 -7.81 -14.37 16.69
C LEU A 43 -7.53 -13.74 18.05
N THR A 44 -7.97 -12.49 18.22
CA THR A 44 -7.77 -11.74 19.47
C THR A 44 -8.46 -12.45 20.63
N ASN A 45 -9.66 -12.99 20.40
CA ASN A 45 -10.40 -13.74 21.40
C ASN A 45 -9.80 -15.12 21.72
N ALA A 46 -9.23 -15.81 20.73
CA ALA A 46 -8.69 -17.16 20.91
C ALA A 46 -7.27 -17.18 21.49
N TRP A 47 -6.39 -16.31 21.00
CA TRP A 47 -4.94 -16.40 21.27
C TRP A 47 -4.31 -15.07 21.72
N GLY A 48 -5.05 -13.96 21.76
CA GLY A 48 -4.52 -12.64 22.10
C GLY A 48 -4.28 -11.76 20.88
N TRP A 49 -4.13 -10.46 21.14
CA TRP A 49 -4.06 -9.43 20.11
C TRP A 49 -2.75 -9.51 19.28
N GLU A 50 -1.68 -10.04 19.86
CA GLU A 50 -0.37 -10.19 19.22
C GLU A 50 -0.41 -11.12 18.00
N TRP A 51 -1.30 -12.12 18.00
CA TRP A 51 -1.46 -13.05 16.89
C TRP A 51 -1.99 -12.39 15.62
N VAL A 52 -2.71 -11.27 15.75
CA VAL A 52 -3.13 -10.47 14.60
C VAL A 52 -1.90 -9.93 13.85
N LEU A 53 -0.82 -9.59 14.57
CA LEU A 53 0.44 -9.16 13.96
C LEU A 53 1.26 -10.35 13.45
N PHE A 54 1.29 -11.47 14.19
CA PHE A 54 2.05 -12.65 13.76
C PHE A 54 1.53 -13.24 12.46
N ILE A 55 0.23 -13.22 12.19
CA ILE A 55 -0.33 -13.69 10.90
C ILE A 55 0.06 -12.79 9.72
N LEU A 56 0.32 -11.50 9.95
CA LEU A 56 0.77 -10.61 8.87
C LEU A 56 2.13 -11.04 8.32
N VAL A 57 3.02 -11.59 9.15
CA VAL A 57 4.36 -12.01 8.75
C VAL A 57 4.35 -13.12 7.67
N PRO A 58 3.73 -14.31 7.88
CA PRO A 58 3.68 -15.33 6.85
C PRO A 58 2.87 -14.88 5.63
N LEU A 59 1.82 -14.08 5.80
CA LEU A 59 1.04 -13.55 4.68
C LEU A 59 1.87 -12.62 3.79
N ALA A 60 2.62 -11.70 4.41
CA ALA A 60 3.54 -10.81 3.71
C ALA A 60 4.69 -11.58 3.05
N LEU A 61 5.22 -12.60 3.73
CA LEU A 61 6.27 -13.46 3.18
C LEU A 61 5.79 -14.22 1.93
N LEU A 62 4.58 -14.80 1.97
CA LEU A 62 3.97 -15.46 0.82
C LEU A 62 3.80 -14.48 -0.34
N ALA A 63 3.28 -13.28 -0.08
CA ALA A 63 3.15 -12.25 -1.10
C ALA A 63 4.51 -11.83 -1.68
N ALA A 64 5.53 -11.66 -0.85
CA ALA A 64 6.87 -11.30 -1.27
C ALA A 64 7.54 -12.39 -2.13
N VAL A 65 7.32 -13.66 -1.82
CA VAL A 65 7.84 -14.80 -2.59
C VAL A 65 7.08 -15.01 -3.90
N ALA A 66 5.76 -14.75 -3.92
CA ALA A 66 4.94 -14.89 -5.11
C ALA A 66 5.02 -13.70 -6.07
N ALA A 67 5.33 -12.50 -5.57
CA ALA A 67 5.40 -11.29 -6.37
C ALA A 67 6.34 -11.40 -7.60
N PRO A 68 7.57 -11.92 -7.50
CA PRO A 68 8.50 -12.01 -8.64
C PRO A 68 8.03 -12.95 -9.76
N SER A 69 7.19 -13.94 -9.46
CA SER A 69 6.70 -14.89 -10.47
C SER A 69 5.40 -14.42 -11.13
N ILE A 70 4.58 -13.64 -10.41
CA ILE A 70 3.28 -13.15 -10.88
C ILE A 70 3.41 -11.78 -11.57
N LEU A 71 4.28 -10.91 -11.03
CA LEU A 71 4.50 -9.58 -11.58
C LEU A 71 5.64 -9.65 -12.60
N PRO A 72 5.44 -9.18 -13.84
CA PRO A 72 6.53 -9.05 -14.79
C PRO A 72 7.58 -8.10 -14.23
N ALA A 73 8.85 -8.39 -14.54
CA ALA A 73 9.96 -7.51 -14.16
C ALA A 73 9.68 -6.10 -14.67
N ASP A 74 9.83 -5.11 -13.79
CA ASP A 74 9.83 -3.71 -14.22
C ASP A 74 10.92 -3.55 -15.28
N GLU A 75 10.58 -2.91 -16.40
CA GLU A 75 11.59 -2.33 -17.26
C GLU A 75 12.36 -1.36 -16.37
N ARG A 76 13.62 -1.68 -16.07
CA ARG A 76 14.52 -0.76 -15.36
C ARG A 76 14.54 0.51 -16.20
N SER A 77 13.71 1.48 -15.82
CA SER A 77 13.94 2.86 -16.19
C SER A 77 15.29 3.18 -15.56
N ALA A 78 16.34 3.12 -16.38
CA ALA A 78 17.63 3.67 -16.08
C ALA A 78 17.46 5.20 -15.99
N SER A 79 16.74 5.64 -14.99
CA SER A 79 16.72 7.00 -14.52
C SER A 79 17.76 7.04 -13.43
N ASP A 80 18.90 7.66 -13.72
CA ASP A 80 19.88 8.11 -12.74
C ASP A 80 19.25 9.19 -11.84
N SER A 81 18.16 8.83 -11.15
CA SER A 81 17.46 9.66 -10.20
C SER A 81 18.30 9.71 -8.94
N THR A 82 19.25 10.65 -8.90
CA THR A 82 19.94 11.02 -7.68
C THR A 82 18.93 11.41 -6.61
N PHE A 83 19.11 10.87 -5.40
CA PHE A 83 18.20 11.11 -4.28
C PHE A 83 18.30 12.58 -3.84
N ASP A 84 17.21 13.34 -3.99
CA ASP A 84 17.13 14.77 -3.65
C ASP A 84 16.99 14.96 -2.13
N VAL A 85 18.12 14.87 -1.42
CA VAL A 85 18.22 15.10 0.03
C VAL A 85 17.74 16.52 0.42
N PRO A 86 18.15 17.60 -0.27
CA PRO A 86 17.66 18.95 0.03
C PRO A 86 16.14 19.08 -0.08
N GLY A 87 15.55 18.54 -1.15
CA GLY A 87 14.10 18.54 -1.34
C GLY A 87 13.37 17.78 -0.23
N ALA A 88 13.89 16.61 0.16
CA ALA A 88 13.33 15.82 1.25
C ALA A 88 13.36 16.58 2.61
N LEU A 89 14.47 17.26 2.90
CA LEU A 89 14.61 18.08 4.11
C LEU A 89 13.65 19.28 4.11
N LEU A 90 13.57 20.02 3.00
CA LEU A 90 12.68 21.17 2.85
C LEU A 90 11.20 20.76 2.97
N ALA A 91 10.79 19.66 2.34
CA ALA A 91 9.43 19.14 2.44
C ALA A 91 9.09 18.72 3.88
N THR A 92 10.01 18.02 4.54
CA THR A 92 9.83 17.59 5.95
C THR A 92 9.73 18.79 6.88
N ALA A 93 10.64 19.75 6.77
CA ALA A 93 10.67 20.95 7.60
C ALA A 93 9.43 21.82 7.36
N GLY A 94 9.04 22.03 6.10
CA GLY A 94 7.84 22.80 5.74
C GLY A 94 6.56 22.17 6.30
N SER A 95 6.39 20.86 6.15
CA SER A 95 5.23 20.15 6.73
C SER A 95 5.19 20.26 8.26
N SER A 96 6.35 20.12 8.92
CA SER A 96 6.48 20.21 10.38
C SER A 96 6.16 21.62 10.88
N LEU A 97 6.65 22.66 10.20
CA LEU A 97 6.37 24.05 10.53
C LEU A 97 4.89 24.41 10.35
N LEU A 98 4.24 23.89 9.31
CA LEU A 98 2.79 24.07 9.12
C LEU A 98 1.98 23.44 10.25
N VAL A 99 2.31 22.20 10.63
CA VAL A 99 1.64 21.51 11.75
C VAL A 99 1.85 22.28 13.06
N LEU A 100 3.10 22.69 13.34
CA LEU A 100 3.42 23.46 14.54
C LEU A 100 2.70 24.81 14.56
N GLY A 101 2.61 25.51 13.42
CA GLY A 101 1.86 26.75 13.31
C GLY A 101 0.36 26.58 13.51
N LEU A 102 -0.22 25.47 13.06
CA LEU A 102 -1.64 25.17 13.25
C LEU A 102 -1.96 24.79 14.70
N VAL A 103 -1.08 24.02 15.35
CA VAL A 103 -1.24 23.55 16.75
C VAL A 103 -0.93 24.65 17.76
N SER A 104 0.04 25.52 17.46
CA SER A 104 0.47 26.60 18.35
C SER A 104 -0.20 27.95 18.02
N GLY A 105 -1.12 27.96 17.07
CA GLY A 105 -1.97 29.12 16.78
C GLY A 105 -2.99 29.36 17.90
N PRO A 106 -3.43 30.61 18.11
CA PRO A 106 -4.38 30.98 19.16
C PRO A 106 -5.77 30.39 18.96
#